data_AF-A0A956RFJ7-F1
#
_entry.id   AF-A0A956RFJ7-F1
#
_cell.length_a   1.000
_cell.length_b   1.000
_cell.length_c   1.000
_cell.angle_alpha   90.00
_cell.angle_beta   90.00
_cell.angle_gamma   90.00
#
_symmetry.space_group_name_H-M   'P 1'
#
loop_
_entity.id
_entity.type
_entity.pdbx_description
1 polymer ?
#
loop_
_entity_poly.entity_id
_entity_poly.type
_entity_poly.pdbx_seq_one_letter_code
_entity_poly.pdbx_strand_id
1 'polypeptide(L)'
;LQNTTGYMVGTQAEREGMVKHGSKMIQAVANATVPQLTLIIGASFGAGNYGMCGRSYDPRFVFAWPASRIAVMGGAQAAKVMEIITLAKFARMGLEGDRSAIAAMGAHIAKQLDAESEALYATARLWDDGIIDPRDSRRILGECLAICREADSRTLRPNTFGVARL
;
A
#
# COMPACT_ATOMS: atom_id res chain seq x y z
N LEU A 1 -4.30 7.40 -7.92
CA LEU A 1 -4.05 8.33 -6.79
C LEU A 1 -4.47 7.64 -5.50
N GLN A 2 -3.56 7.43 -4.55
CA GLN A 2 -3.88 6.73 -3.29
C GLN A 2 -4.00 7.69 -2.12
N ASN A 3 -5.17 7.68 -1.49
CA ASN A 3 -5.41 8.22 -0.16
C ASN A 3 -6.49 7.36 0.51
N THR A 4 -6.11 6.14 0.90
CA THR A 4 -7.02 5.09 1.36
C THR A 4 -6.58 4.51 2.70
N THR A 5 -7.53 4.40 3.61
CA THR A 5 -7.36 3.78 4.93
C THR A 5 -7.85 2.33 4.97
N GLY A 6 -8.17 1.74 3.82
CA GLY A 6 -8.75 0.41 3.68
C GLY A 6 -10.23 0.42 3.27
N TYR A 7 -10.85 -0.75 3.33
CA TYR A 7 -12.27 -0.94 3.01
C TYR A 7 -13.17 -0.71 4.23
N MET A 8 -14.46 -0.49 3.98
CA MET A 8 -15.42 -0.36 5.06
C MET A 8 -15.63 -1.70 5.77
N VAL A 9 -15.70 -1.66 7.10
CA VAL A 9 -15.92 -2.83 7.96
C VAL A 9 -17.28 -2.76 8.64
N GLY A 10 -17.77 -3.90 9.12
CA GLY A 10 -19.03 -4.00 9.86
C GLY A 10 -20.00 -4.99 9.22
N THR A 11 -20.95 -5.50 10.01
CA THR A 11 -21.87 -6.58 9.59
C THR A 11 -22.69 -6.22 8.35
N GLN A 12 -23.07 -4.95 8.19
CA GLN A 12 -23.76 -4.46 7.00
C GLN A 12 -22.86 -4.54 5.77
N ALA A 13 -21.66 -3.96 5.82
CA ALA A 13 -20.71 -3.98 4.70
C ALA A 13 -20.36 -5.41 4.27
N GLU A 14 -20.17 -6.32 5.23
CA GLU A 14 -19.92 -7.73 4.95
C GLU A 14 -21.09 -8.40 4.23
N ARG A 15 -22.33 -8.17 4.69
CA ARG A 15 -23.55 -8.74 4.06
C ARG A 15 -23.84 -8.17 2.68
N GLU A 16 -23.55 -6.88 2.48
CA GLU A 16 -23.61 -6.24 1.17
C GLU A 16 -22.51 -6.76 0.22
N GLY A 17 -21.51 -7.44 0.76
CA GLY A 17 -20.49 -8.17 0.02
C GLY A 17 -19.24 -7.35 -0.24
N MET A 18 -18.80 -6.56 0.73
CA MET A 18 -17.55 -5.81 0.65
C MET A 18 -16.38 -6.67 0.14
N VAL A 19 -16.25 -7.91 0.62
CA VAL A 19 -15.21 -8.85 0.16
C VAL A 19 -15.32 -9.13 -1.35
N LYS A 20 -16.48 -9.58 -1.84
CA LYS A 20 -16.65 -9.91 -3.27
C LYS A 20 -16.50 -8.68 -4.17
N HIS A 21 -16.90 -7.50 -3.70
CA HIS A 21 -16.79 -6.26 -4.46
C HIS A 21 -15.35 -5.73 -4.47
N GLY A 22 -14.64 -5.80 -3.34
CA GLY A 22 -13.20 -5.52 -3.27
C GLY A 22 -12.39 -6.46 -4.16
N SER A 23 -12.70 -7.76 -4.16
CA SER A 23 -12.04 -8.74 -5.05
C SER A 23 -12.21 -8.41 -6.53
N LYS A 24 -13.38 -7.92 -6.96
CA LYS A 24 -13.59 -7.49 -8.36
C LYS A 24 -12.71 -6.30 -8.73
N MET A 25 -12.55 -5.35 -7.81
CA MET A 25 -11.66 -4.21 -8.01
C MET A 25 -10.20 -4.68 -8.17
N ILE A 26 -9.75 -5.57 -7.29
CA ILE A 26 -8.42 -6.16 -7.36
C ILE A 26 -8.22 -6.97 -8.65
N GLN A 27 -9.22 -7.77 -9.06
CA GLN A 27 -9.19 -8.50 -10.33
C GLN A 27 -9.07 -7.55 -11.52
N ALA A 28 -9.80 -6.43 -11.52
CA ALA A 28 -9.71 -5.44 -12.59
C ALA A 28 -8.32 -4.80 -12.65
N VAL A 29 -7.73 -4.47 -11.49
CA VAL A 29 -6.37 -3.92 -11.41
C VAL A 29 -5.34 -4.93 -11.88
N ALA A 30 -5.41 -6.18 -11.42
CA ALA A 30 -4.43 -7.22 -11.73
C ALA A 30 -4.48 -7.69 -13.19
N ASN A 31 -5.64 -7.65 -13.84
CA ASN A 31 -5.81 -8.11 -15.22
C ASN A 31 -5.77 -6.98 -16.26
N ALA A 32 -5.64 -5.71 -15.83
CA ALA A 32 -5.53 -4.59 -16.75
C ALA A 32 -4.22 -4.69 -17.55
N THR A 33 -4.30 -4.56 -18.87
CA THR A 33 -3.13 -4.57 -19.76
C THR A 33 -2.66 -3.17 -20.16
N VAL A 34 -3.45 -2.15 -19.84
CA VAL A 34 -3.10 -0.74 -20.08
C VAL A 34 -2.00 -0.27 -19.12
N PRO A 35 -1.20 0.75 -19.48
CA PRO A 35 -0.25 1.34 -18.55
C PRO A 35 -0.93 1.87 -17.28
N GLN A 36 -0.52 1.35 -16.12
CA GLN A 36 -0.99 1.79 -14.81
C GLN A 36 0.07 2.67 -14.14
N LEU A 37 -0.33 3.84 -13.64
CA LEU A 37 0.54 4.78 -12.91
C LEU A 37 -0.05 5.04 -11.54
N THR A 38 0.77 4.89 -10.50
CA THR A 38 0.35 5.08 -9.12
C THR A 38 1.05 6.30 -8.52
N LEU A 39 0.29 7.13 -7.83
CA LEU A 39 0.81 8.24 -7.05
C LEU A 39 0.15 8.22 -5.68
N ILE A 40 0.96 8.01 -4.64
CA ILE A 40 0.55 7.96 -3.25
C ILE A 40 0.57 9.37 -2.68
N ILE A 41 -0.61 9.98 -2.55
CA ILE A 41 -0.76 11.38 -2.15
C ILE A 41 -1.07 11.56 -0.66
N GLY A 42 -1.40 10.47 0.02
CA GLY A 42 -1.75 10.47 1.45
C GLY A 42 -1.61 9.06 2.03
N ALA A 43 -2.71 8.53 2.55
CA ALA A 43 -2.73 7.19 3.14
C ALA A 43 -2.69 6.08 2.08
N SER A 44 -1.99 5.00 2.37
CA SER A 44 -1.99 3.76 1.62
C SER A 44 -1.93 2.58 2.59
N PHE A 45 -3.09 2.22 3.14
CA PHE A 45 -3.17 1.20 4.16
C PHE A 45 -3.89 -0.07 3.70
N GLY A 46 -3.29 -1.21 4.06
CA GLY A 46 -3.89 -2.54 3.97
C GLY A 46 -4.46 -2.86 2.59
N ALA A 47 -5.64 -3.48 2.55
CA ALA A 47 -6.29 -3.87 1.30
C ALA A 47 -6.65 -2.69 0.37
N GLY A 48 -6.68 -1.46 0.90
CA GLY A 48 -6.83 -0.26 0.07
C GLY A 48 -5.64 -0.04 -0.85
N ASN A 49 -4.41 -0.32 -0.39
CA ASN A 49 -3.21 -0.30 -1.23
C ASN A 49 -3.38 -1.24 -2.43
N TYR A 50 -3.91 -2.44 -2.18
CA TYR A 50 -4.10 -3.47 -3.21
C TYR A 50 -5.13 -3.03 -4.26
N GLY A 51 -6.31 -2.62 -3.81
CA GLY A 51 -7.37 -2.16 -4.71
C GLY A 51 -6.97 -0.93 -5.54
N MET A 52 -6.01 -0.13 -5.08
CA MET A 52 -5.56 1.10 -5.74
C MET A 52 -4.24 0.95 -6.52
N CYS A 53 -3.88 -0.27 -6.94
CA CYS A 53 -2.67 -0.57 -7.72
C CYS A 53 -1.36 -0.17 -7.00
N GLY A 54 -1.18 -0.69 -5.77
CA GLY A 54 0.09 -0.62 -5.06
C GLY A 54 1.20 -1.43 -5.75
N ARG A 55 2.41 -1.40 -5.17
CA ARG A 55 3.62 -2.00 -5.77
C ARG A 55 3.43 -3.42 -6.29
N SER A 56 2.74 -4.28 -5.55
CA SER A 56 2.54 -5.70 -5.89
C SER A 56 1.65 -5.96 -7.11
N TYR A 57 1.08 -4.91 -7.71
CA TYR A 57 0.27 -4.98 -8.93
C TYR A 57 1.00 -4.41 -10.15
N ASP A 58 2.33 -4.25 -10.04
CA ASP A 58 3.23 -3.87 -11.12
C ASP A 58 2.77 -2.64 -11.94
N PRO A 59 2.38 -1.51 -11.30
CA PRO A 59 2.23 -0.27 -12.04
C PRO A 59 3.55 0.05 -12.75
N ARG A 60 3.48 0.65 -13.95
CA ARG A 60 4.67 1.04 -14.72
C ARG A 60 5.58 1.96 -13.90
N PHE A 61 4.97 2.85 -13.13
CA PHE A 61 5.62 3.69 -12.15
C PHE A 61 4.73 3.90 -10.93
N VAL A 62 5.34 3.94 -9.74
CA VAL A 62 4.70 4.33 -8.48
C VAL A 62 5.53 5.41 -7.80
N PHE A 63 4.93 6.56 -7.53
CA PHE A 63 5.59 7.65 -6.80
C PHE A 63 4.86 7.95 -5.49
N ALA A 64 5.56 8.57 -4.56
CA ALA A 64 5.00 9.01 -3.29
C ALA A 64 5.17 10.52 -3.09
N TRP A 65 4.19 11.15 -2.44
CA TRP A 65 4.38 12.48 -1.87
C TRP A 65 5.11 12.39 -0.52
N PRO A 66 5.84 13.44 -0.10
CA PRO A 66 6.62 13.41 1.15
C PRO A 66 5.75 13.19 2.40
N ALA A 67 4.51 13.69 2.37
CA ALA A 67 3.56 13.56 3.47
C ALA A 67 2.79 12.23 3.47
N SER A 68 3.00 11.37 2.47
CA SER A 68 2.30 10.10 2.36
C SER A 68 2.67 9.15 3.50
N ARG A 69 1.78 8.18 3.75
CA ARG A 69 1.98 7.09 4.70
C ARG A 69 1.55 5.77 4.10
N ILE A 70 2.38 4.73 4.19
CA ILE A 70 2.10 3.40 3.66
C ILE A 70 2.42 2.33 4.70
N ALA A 71 1.45 1.49 5.05
CA ALA A 71 1.64 0.38 5.97
C ALA A 71 0.53 -0.67 5.84
N VAL A 72 0.62 -1.76 6.60
CA VAL A 72 -0.45 -2.76 6.68
C VAL A 72 -1.75 -2.19 7.28
N MET A 73 -1.63 -1.31 8.28
CA MET A 73 -2.73 -0.56 8.92
C MET A 73 -2.13 0.62 9.70
N GLY A 74 -2.97 1.52 10.22
CA GLY A 74 -2.50 2.61 11.08
C GLY A 74 -2.03 2.12 12.46
N GLY A 75 -1.03 2.78 13.05
CA GLY A 75 -0.45 2.37 14.34
C GLY A 75 -1.48 2.26 15.47
N ALA A 76 -2.40 3.22 15.55
CA ALA A 76 -3.49 3.19 16.53
C ALA A 76 -4.43 1.98 16.36
N GLN A 77 -4.69 1.55 15.12
CA GLN A 77 -5.53 0.38 14.84
C GLN A 77 -4.85 -0.91 15.32
N ALA A 78 -3.55 -1.06 15.01
CA ALA A 78 -2.78 -2.21 15.46
C ALA A 78 -2.68 -2.28 16.99
N ALA A 79 -2.40 -1.16 17.65
CA ALA A 79 -2.36 -1.07 19.10
C ALA A 79 -3.69 -1.51 19.73
N LYS A 80 -4.82 -1.05 19.17
CA LYS A 80 -6.14 -1.39 19.69
C LYS A 80 -6.47 -2.87 19.52
N VAL A 81 -6.12 -3.46 18.38
CA VAL A 81 -6.31 -4.90 18.14
C VAL A 81 -5.48 -5.73 19.14
N MET A 82 -4.23 -5.35 19.39
CA MET A 82 -3.36 -6.03 20.34
C MET A 82 -3.87 -5.92 21.77
N GLU A 83 -4.40 -4.76 22.18
CA GLU A 83 -5.07 -4.59 23.47
C GLU A 83 -6.23 -5.58 23.63
N ILE A 84 -7.15 -5.63 22.65
CA ILE A 84 -8.34 -6.48 22.68
C ILE A 84 -7.96 -7.96 22.77
N ILE A 85 -7.02 -8.41 21.94
CA ILE A 85 -6.58 -9.81 21.90
C ILE A 85 -5.90 -10.20 23.23
N THR A 86 -5.10 -9.31 23.80
CA THR A 86 -4.36 -9.57 25.04
C THR A 86 -5.30 -9.68 26.24
N LEU A 87 -6.27 -8.77 26.36
CA LEU A 87 -7.31 -8.85 27.39
C LEU A 87 -8.15 -10.12 27.27
N ALA A 88 -8.56 -10.47 26.05
CA ALA A 88 -9.31 -11.71 25.80
C ALA A 88 -8.49 -12.98 26.10
N LYS A 89 -7.17 -12.94 25.93
CA LYS A 89 -6.27 -14.04 26.31
C LYS A 89 -6.22 -14.18 27.84
N PHE A 90 -5.99 -13.10 28.58
CA PHE A 90 -5.92 -13.14 30.04
C PHE A 90 -7.24 -13.56 30.68
N ALA A 91 -8.37 -13.06 30.17
CA ALA A 91 -9.69 -13.48 30.63
C ALA A 91 -9.91 -15.00 30.48
N ARG A 92 -9.48 -15.60 29.35
CA ARG A 92 -9.54 -17.06 29.13
C ARG A 92 -8.64 -17.86 30.07
N MET A 93 -7.60 -17.24 30.62
CA MET A 93 -6.68 -17.83 31.59
C MET A 93 -7.09 -17.56 33.04
N GLY A 94 -8.19 -16.83 33.28
CA GLY A 94 -8.60 -16.41 34.63
C GLY A 94 -7.65 -15.39 35.28
N LEU A 95 -6.83 -14.70 34.48
CA LEU A 95 -5.89 -13.67 34.94
C LEU A 95 -6.47 -12.28 34.69
N GLU A 96 -6.22 -11.34 35.60
CA GLU A 96 -6.43 -9.93 35.34
C GLU A 96 -5.22 -9.35 34.62
N GLY A 97 -5.44 -8.79 33.42
CA GLY A 97 -4.37 -8.17 32.64
C GLY A 97 -3.96 -6.82 33.22
N ASP A 98 -2.65 -6.60 33.40
CA ASP A 98 -2.12 -5.29 33.75
C ASP A 98 -2.38 -4.28 32.62
N ARG A 99 -3.35 -3.39 32.86
CA ARG A 99 -3.76 -2.36 31.90
C ARG A 99 -2.63 -1.40 31.57
N SER A 100 -1.73 -1.12 32.50
CA SER A 100 -0.61 -0.20 32.28
C SER A 100 0.42 -0.81 31.32
N ALA A 101 0.77 -2.09 31.52
CA ALA A 101 1.66 -2.83 30.64
C ALA A 101 1.06 -2.99 29.23
N ILE A 102 -0.24 -3.28 29.12
CA ILE A 102 -0.92 -3.40 27.83
C ILE A 102 -0.94 -2.05 27.08
N ALA A 103 -1.19 -0.95 27.78
CA ALA A 103 -1.15 0.39 27.19
C ALA A 103 0.26 0.75 26.71
N ALA A 104 1.30 0.45 27.49
CA ALA A 104 2.69 0.68 27.11
C ALA A 104 3.09 -0.13 25.87
N MET A 105 2.69 -1.40 25.81
CA MET A 105 2.88 -2.26 24.62
C MET A 105 2.17 -1.67 23.40
N GLY A 106 0.92 -1.24 23.54
CA GLY A 106 0.16 -0.61 22.45
C GLY A 106 0.83 0.66 21.94
N ALA A 107 1.28 1.53 22.84
CA ALA A 107 1.99 2.76 22.48
C ALA A 107 3.31 2.48 21.72
N HIS A 108 4.05 1.45 22.14
CA HIS A 108 5.26 1.03 21.44
C HIS A 108 4.97 0.55 20.01
N ILE A 109 3.97 -0.31 19.84
CA ILE A 109 3.55 -0.84 18.53
C ILE A 109 3.09 0.29 17.61
N ALA A 110 2.26 1.20 18.12
CA ALA A 110 1.78 2.35 17.34
C ALA A 110 2.95 3.20 16.87
N LYS A 111 3.87 3.56 17.77
CA LYS A 111 5.05 4.36 17.44
C LYS A 111 5.93 3.68 16.37
N GLN A 112 6.14 2.37 16.48
CA GLN A 112 6.93 1.63 15.50
C GLN A 112 6.25 1.67 14.13
N LEU A 113 4.97 1.31 14.04
CA LEU A 113 4.25 1.29 12.76
C LEU A 113 4.13 2.68 12.13
N ASP A 114 3.92 3.72 12.93
CA ASP A 114 3.85 5.08 12.41
C ASP A 114 5.20 5.53 11.82
N ALA A 115 6.32 5.18 12.47
CA ALA A 115 7.66 5.47 11.94
C ALA A 115 7.98 4.65 10.68
N GLU A 116 7.61 3.38 10.64
CA GLU A 116 7.79 2.53 9.46
C GLU A 116 6.83 2.90 8.32
N SER A 117 5.78 3.66 8.60
CA SER A 117 4.82 4.09 7.58
C SER A 117 5.25 5.32 6.78
N GLU A 118 6.32 6.01 7.18
CA GLU A 118 6.76 7.24 6.51
C GLU A 118 7.23 7.00 5.07
N ALA A 119 6.97 7.98 4.19
CA ALA A 119 7.40 7.93 2.79
C ALA A 119 8.91 7.63 2.65
N LEU A 120 9.74 8.19 3.52
CA LEU A 120 11.18 7.94 3.51
C LEU A 120 11.53 6.48 3.83
N TYR A 121 10.80 5.85 4.76
CA TYR A 121 11.02 4.45 5.10
C TYR A 121 10.72 3.53 3.91
N ALA A 122 9.63 3.83 3.20
CA ALA A 122 9.15 3.13 2.02
C ALA A 122 10.10 3.30 0.82
N THR A 123 10.48 4.54 0.49
CA THR A 123 11.34 4.84 -0.66
C THR A 123 12.74 4.24 -0.48
N ALA A 124 13.28 4.23 0.75
CA ALA A 124 14.55 3.59 1.07
C ALA A 124 14.55 2.07 0.84
N ARG A 125 13.38 1.46 0.64
CA ARG A 125 13.16 0.02 0.40
C ARG A 125 12.53 -0.26 -0.96
N LEU A 126 12.50 0.72 -1.87
CA LEU A 126 11.96 0.59 -3.23
C LEU A 126 10.47 0.22 -3.28
N TRP A 127 9.70 0.54 -2.24
CA TRP A 127 8.24 0.34 -2.28
C TRP A 127 7.58 1.29 -3.28
N ASP A 128 8.19 2.45 -3.51
CA ASP A 128 7.94 3.40 -4.58
C ASP A 128 9.22 3.63 -5.41
N ASP A 129 9.09 4.27 -6.56
CA ASP A 129 10.18 4.64 -7.49
C ASP A 129 10.76 6.03 -7.15
N GLY A 130 10.34 6.62 -6.04
CA GLY A 130 10.84 7.89 -5.55
C GLY A 130 9.76 8.78 -4.92
N ILE A 131 10.22 9.59 -3.98
CA ILE A 131 9.45 10.72 -3.45
C ILE A 131 9.57 11.89 -4.43
N ILE A 132 8.43 12.49 -4.79
CA ILE A 132 8.36 13.63 -5.70
C ILE A 132 7.75 14.86 -5.01
N ASP A 133 8.10 16.06 -5.47
CA ASP A 133 7.39 17.27 -5.06
C ASP A 133 5.93 17.21 -5.58
N PRO A 134 4.91 17.48 -4.75
CA PRO A 134 3.52 17.52 -5.21
C PRO A 134 3.29 18.40 -6.44
N ARG A 135 4.04 19.49 -6.59
CA ARG A 135 3.97 20.43 -7.73
C ARG A 135 4.48 19.81 -9.03
N ASP A 136 5.39 18.85 -8.96
CA ASP A 136 5.94 18.15 -10.13
C ASP A 136 5.04 17.02 -10.65
N SER A 137 3.99 16.63 -9.90
CA SER A 137 3.12 15.49 -10.23
C SER A 137 2.64 15.50 -11.69
N ARG A 138 2.19 16.65 -12.20
CA ARG A 138 1.71 16.76 -13.60
C ARG A 138 2.81 16.50 -14.62
N ARG A 139 3.99 17.08 -14.41
CA ARG A 139 5.13 16.96 -15.32
C ARG A 139 5.61 15.51 -15.36
N ILE A 140 5.84 14.92 -14.19
CA ILE A 140 6.33 13.54 -14.06
C ILE A 140 5.32 12.54 -14.64
N LEU A 141 4.02 12.69 -14.35
CA LEU A 141 3.01 11.81 -14.96
C LEU A 141 2.94 11.98 -16.48
N GLY A 142 3.13 13.20 -16.99
CA GLY A 142 3.24 13.46 -18.44
C GLY A 142 4.42 12.73 -19.08
N GLU A 143 5.60 12.76 -18.44
CA GLU A 143 6.79 12.03 -18.86
C GLU A 143 6.56 10.52 -18.83
N CYS A 144 6.01 9.97 -17.74
CA CYS A 144 5.68 8.55 -17.63
C CYS A 144 4.71 8.09 -18.72
N LEU A 145 3.67 8.87 -19.02
CA LEU A 145 2.73 8.57 -20.10
C LEU A 145 3.41 8.59 -21.48
N ALA A 146 4.32 9.54 -21.72
CA ALA A 146 5.09 9.59 -22.94
C ALA A 146 5.98 8.34 -23.11
N ILE A 147 6.65 7.91 -22.03
CA ILE A 147 7.46 6.68 -22.00
C ILE A 147 6.59 5.45 -22.30
N CYS A 148 5.43 5.32 -21.66
CA CYS A 148 4.53 4.20 -21.90
C CYS A 148 4.05 4.15 -23.36
N ARG A 149 3.64 5.29 -23.91
CA ARG A 149 3.20 5.39 -25.31
C ARG A 149 4.32 5.02 -26.28
N GLU A 150 5.53 5.48 -26.02
CA GLU A 150 6.69 5.12 -26.85
C GLU A 150 6.94 3.61 -26.82
N ALA A 151 6.94 3.01 -25.62
CA ALA A 151 7.11 1.58 -25.45
C ALA A 151 6.06 0.75 -26.20
N ASP A 152 4.78 1.14 -26.13
CA ASP A 152 3.68 0.46 -26.82
C ASP A 152 3.80 0.54 -28.35
N SER A 153 4.41 1.60 -28.88
CA SER A 153 4.59 1.82 -30.32
C SER A 153 5.88 1.23 -30.91
N ARG A 154 6.81 0.77 -30.06
CA ARG A 154 8.17 0.43 -30.46
C ARG A 154 8.26 -1.03 -30.94
N THR A 155 8.65 -1.22 -32.20
CA THR A 155 9.00 -2.55 -32.73
C THR A 155 10.45 -2.90 -32.38
N LEU A 156 10.66 -3.99 -31.65
CA LEU A 156 11.99 -4.52 -31.31
C LEU A 156 12.46 -5.59 -32.32
N ARG A 157 13.78 -5.78 -32.41
CA ARG A 157 14.39 -6.88 -33.18
C ARG A 157 14.84 -7.98 -32.22
N PRO A 158 14.07 -9.07 -32.06
CA PRO A 158 14.42 -10.12 -31.13
C PRO A 158 15.64 -10.90 -31.64
N ASN A 159 16.40 -11.46 -30.72
CA ASN A 159 17.44 -12.44 -30.97
C ASN A 159 17.32 -13.51 -29.89
N THR A 160 17.47 -14.78 -30.26
CA THR A 160 17.26 -15.93 -29.39
C THR A 160 18.23 -15.97 -28.19
N PHE A 161 19.48 -15.56 -28.38
CA PHE A 161 20.56 -15.79 -27.39
C PHE A 161 21.18 -14.51 -26.82
N GLY A 162 20.71 -13.33 -27.24
CA GLY A 162 21.42 -12.07 -26.98
C GLY A 162 22.67 -11.91 -27.85
N VAL A 163 23.24 -10.70 -27.85
CA VAL A 163 24.42 -10.39 -28.68
C VAL A 163 25.64 -11.11 -28.10
N ALA A 164 26.27 -11.99 -28.88
CA ALA A 164 27.49 -12.69 -28.48
C ALA A 164 28.69 -11.74 -28.49
N ARG A 165 29.47 -11.71 -27.40
CA ARG A 165 30.79 -11.09 -27.35
C ARG A 165 31.83 -12.12 -27.79
N LEU A 166 32.42 -11.91 -28.96
CA LEU A 166 33.49 -12.74 -29.53
C LEU A 166 34.86 -12.36 -28.97
#